data_AF-A0A921MKP8-F1
#
_entry.id   AF-A0A921MKP8-F1
#
_cell.length_a   1.000
_cell.length_b   1.000
_cell.length_c   1.000
_cell.angle_alpha   90.00
_cell.angle_beta   90.00
_cell.angle_gamma   90.00
#
_symmetry.space_group_name_H-M   'P 1'
#
loop_
_entity.id
_entity.type
_entity.pdbx_description
1 polymer ?
#
loop_
_entity_poly.entity_id
_entity_poly.type
_entity_poly.pdbx_seq_one_letter_code
_entity_poly.pdbx_strand_id
1 'polypeptide(L)'
;MKEITSASARRLYRFLSACGGNWRNTIHIAAQGGHTGWLMAVDQDGKPVVMAVDAFQKLTQEQIDPAECRGCLTESAFGDIFARYLLWQIPDAGGSPADALSLLSSSF
;
A
#
# COMPACT_ATOMS: atom_id res chain seq x y z
N MET A 1 15.42 -4.58 -19.74
CA MET A 1 14.18 -3.83 -19.44
C MET A 1 13.14 -4.85 -18.99
N LYS A 2 12.72 -4.88 -17.72
CA LYS A 2 11.70 -5.86 -17.27
C LYS A 2 10.34 -5.38 -17.80
N GLU A 3 9.63 -6.23 -18.53
CA GLU A 3 8.29 -5.90 -19.01
C GLU A 3 7.32 -5.68 -17.85
N ILE A 4 6.61 -4.56 -17.89
CA ILE A 4 5.52 -4.28 -16.96
C ILE A 4 4.30 -5.05 -17.48
N THR A 5 3.78 -5.96 -16.67
CA THR A 5 2.53 -6.66 -17.01
C THR A 5 1.35 -5.72 -16.92
N SER A 6 0.28 -5.98 -17.69
CA SER A 6 -0.95 -5.17 -17.65
C SER A 6 -1.56 -5.05 -16.25
N ALA A 7 -1.46 -6.12 -15.44
CA ALA A 7 -1.91 -6.12 -14.05
C ALA A 7 -1.07 -5.19 -13.15
N SER A 8 0.26 -5.19 -13.29
CA SER A 8 1.13 -4.30 -12.51
C SER A 8 0.97 -2.84 -12.93
N ALA A 9 0.79 -2.57 -14.23
CA ALA A 9 0.49 -1.22 -14.73
C ALA A 9 -0.84 -0.69 -14.17
N ARG A 10 -1.89 -1.53 -14.17
CA ARG A 10 -3.20 -1.18 -13.61
C ARG A 10 -3.13 -0.87 -12.11
N ARG A 11 -2.37 -1.65 -11.34
CA ARG A 11 -2.15 -1.39 -9.90
C ARG A 11 -1.45 -0.08 -9.67
N LEU A 12 -0.36 0.17 -10.40
CA LEU A 12 0.36 1.44 -10.31
C LEU A 12 -0.54 2.63 -10.66
N TYR A 13 -1.31 2.53 -11.74
CA TYR A 13 -2.25 3.57 -12.14
C TYR A 13 -3.30 3.86 -11.06
N ARG A 14 -3.90 2.82 -10.46
CA ARG A 14 -4.87 2.98 -9.38
C ARG A 14 -4.26 3.65 -8.15
N PHE A 15 -3.07 3.19 -7.75
CA PHE A 15 -2.35 3.77 -6.61
C PHE A 15 -1.97 5.23 -6.86
N LEU A 16 -1.42 5.55 -8.03
CA LEU A 16 -1.09 6.93 -8.42
C LEU A 16 -2.34 7.80 -8.47
N SER A 17 -3.48 7.28 -8.95
CA SER A 17 -4.73 8.03 -8.94
C SER A 17 -5.17 8.38 -7.51
N ALA A 18 -5.02 7.45 -6.57
CA ALA A 18 -5.37 7.66 -5.16
C ALA A 18 -4.47 8.68 -4.43
N CYS A 19 -3.18 8.80 -4.82
CA CYS A 19 -2.26 9.79 -4.23
C CYS A 19 -2.12 11.08 -5.07
N GLY A 20 -2.99 11.29 -6.07
CA GLY A 20 -2.96 12.47 -6.94
C GLY A 20 -1.69 12.57 -7.81
N GLY A 21 -1.11 11.41 -8.17
CA GLY A 21 0.09 11.28 -8.97
C GLY A 21 1.39 11.54 -8.21
N ASN A 22 1.34 11.83 -6.90
CA ASN A 22 2.51 12.11 -6.09
C ASN A 22 2.56 11.16 -4.89
N TRP A 23 3.51 10.21 -4.91
CA TRP A 23 3.66 9.23 -3.84
C TRP A 23 3.94 9.87 -2.46
N ARG A 24 4.46 11.10 -2.40
CA ARG A 24 4.64 11.82 -1.13
C ARG A 24 3.31 12.13 -0.43
N ASN A 25 2.19 12.12 -1.16
CA ASN A 25 0.84 12.24 -0.61
C ASN A 25 0.30 10.88 -0.11
N THR A 26 1.14 10.12 0.59
CA THR A 26 0.76 8.82 1.17
C THR A 26 1.20 8.73 2.62
N ILE A 27 0.69 7.71 3.31
CA ILE A 27 1.17 7.28 4.61
C ILE A 27 2.06 6.06 4.38
N HIS A 28 3.29 6.07 4.89
CA HIS A 28 4.13 4.88 4.92
C HIS A 28 3.65 3.94 6.03
N ILE A 29 3.56 2.65 5.74
CA ILE A 29 3.27 1.62 6.73
C ILE A 29 4.53 0.81 6.92
N ALA A 30 5.17 1.00 8.08
CA ALA A 30 6.41 0.33 8.44
C ALA A 30 6.13 -1.15 8.72
N ALA A 31 6.84 -2.01 7.99
CA ALA A 31 6.81 -3.45 8.20
C ALA A 31 7.78 -3.88 9.29
N GLN A 32 7.51 -5.04 9.90
CA GLN A 32 8.46 -5.70 10.79
C GLN A 32 9.44 -6.58 10.01
N GLY A 33 10.61 -6.89 10.58
CA GLY A 33 11.49 -7.95 10.07
C GLY A 33 12.27 -7.65 8.78
N GLY A 34 12.51 -6.38 8.43
CA GLY A 34 13.39 -6.01 7.31
C GLY A 34 12.72 -5.87 5.94
N HIS A 35 11.39 -5.95 5.87
CA HIS A 35 10.61 -5.55 4.70
C HIS A 35 10.52 -4.02 4.61
N THR A 36 10.51 -3.45 3.41
CA THR A 36 10.49 -1.98 3.20
C THR A 36 9.14 -1.33 3.48
N GLY A 37 8.11 -2.15 3.73
CA GLY A 37 6.77 -1.70 4.08
C GLY A 37 5.91 -1.38 2.87
N TRP A 38 4.89 -0.57 3.10
CA TRP A 38 3.91 -0.20 2.09
C TRP A 38 3.67 1.30 2.06
N LEU A 39 3.26 1.79 0.90
CA LEU A 39 2.64 3.10 0.77
C LEU A 39 1.12 2.92 0.77
N MET A 40 0.43 3.74 1.54
CA MET A 40 -1.02 3.78 1.60
C MET A 40 -1.53 5.14 1.19
N ALA A 41 -2.39 5.15 0.17
CA ALA A 41 -3.27 6.25 -0.15
C ALA A 41 -4.72 5.88 0.23
N VAL A 42 -5.62 6.85 0.11
CA VAL A 42 -7.05 6.64 0.30
C VAL A 42 -7.75 7.01 -1.01
N ASP A 43 -8.59 6.13 -1.55
CA ASP A 43 -9.34 6.43 -2.77
C ASP A 43 -10.55 7.36 -2.50
N GLN A 44 -11.28 7.69 -3.56
CA GLN A 44 -12.45 8.57 -3.51
C GLN A 44 -13.57 8.09 -2.57
N ASP A 45 -13.62 6.80 -2.24
CA ASP A 45 -14.63 6.20 -1.35
C ASP A 45 -14.14 6.13 0.11
N GLY A 46 -12.93 6.62 0.40
CA GLY A 46 -12.32 6.48 1.72
C GLY A 46 -11.64 5.13 1.95
N LYS A 47 -11.44 4.30 0.91
CA LYS A 47 -10.85 2.95 1.05
C LYS A 47 -9.32 3.00 0.97
N PRO A 48 -8.60 2.23 1.79
CA PRO A 48 -7.14 2.18 1.71
C PRO A 48 -6.70 1.51 0.40
N VAL A 49 -5.86 2.19 -0.36
CA VAL A 49 -5.17 1.65 -1.54
C VAL A 49 -3.70 1.51 -1.19
N VAL A 50 -3.20 0.27 -1.20
CA VAL A 50 -1.88 -0.07 -0.67
C VAL A 50 -1.00 -0.58 -1.81
N MET A 51 0.27 -0.17 -1.82
CA MET A 51 1.29 -0.71 -2.71
C MET A 51 2.57 -0.98 -1.93
N ALA A 52 3.18 -2.15 -2.13
CA ALA A 52 4.47 -2.47 -1.52
C ALA A 52 5.55 -1.51 -2.04
N VAL A 53 6.41 -1.00 -1.14
CA VAL A 53 7.46 -0.04 -1.49
C VAL A 53 8.39 -0.59 -2.56
N ASP A 54 8.88 -1.82 -2.40
CA ASP A 54 9.75 -2.48 -3.38
C ASP A 54 9.11 -2.59 -4.78
N ALA A 55 7.80 -2.86 -4.81
CA ALA A 55 7.06 -2.96 -6.07
C ALA A 55 6.94 -1.60 -6.74
N PHE A 56 6.63 -0.54 -5.98
CA PHE A 56 6.57 0.82 -6.49
C PHE A 56 7.93 1.24 -7.06
N GLN A 57 9.01 1.12 -6.28
CA GLN A 57 10.37 1.49 -6.69
C GLN A 57 10.80 0.73 -7.96
N LYS A 58 10.47 -0.56 -8.05
CA LYS A 58 10.78 -1.36 -9.24
C LYS A 58 10.03 -0.86 -10.48
N LEU A 59 8.78 -0.43 -10.34
CA LEU A 59 7.96 0.02 -11.47
C LEU A 59 8.27 1.45 -11.91
N THR A 60 8.62 2.34 -10.98
CA THR A 60 8.84 3.77 -11.26
C THR A 60 10.31 4.17 -11.31
N GLN A 61 11.21 3.33 -10.82
CA GLN A 61 12.63 3.62 -10.58
C GLN A 61 12.87 4.75 -9.55
N GLU A 62 11.84 5.15 -8.81
CA GLU A 62 11.95 6.10 -7.70
C GLU A 62 12.60 5.46 -6.48
N GLN A 63 13.30 6.26 -5.69
CA GLN A 63 13.71 5.87 -4.34
C GLN A 63 12.77 6.47 -3.32
N ILE A 64 12.17 5.60 -2.49
CA ILE A 64 11.24 6.04 -1.46
C ILE A 64 12.01 6.30 -0.17
N ASP A 65 11.97 7.55 0.27
CA ASP A 65 12.28 7.92 1.65
C ASP A 65 10.95 8.05 2.43
N PRO A 66 10.69 7.16 3.41
CA PRO A 66 9.50 7.25 4.26
C PRO A 66 9.30 8.62 4.93
N ALA A 67 10.37 9.39 5.17
CA ALA A 67 10.27 10.72 5.77
C ALA A 67 9.61 11.77 4.85
N GLU A 68 9.56 11.51 3.54
CA GLU A 68 8.87 12.38 2.58
C GLU A 68 7.36 12.07 2.44
N CYS A 69 6.89 10.99 3.08
CA CYS A 69 5.47 10.69 3.18
C CYS A 69 4.77 11.66 4.14
N ARG A 70 3.44 11.79 4.06
CA ARG A 70 2.66 12.64 4.97
C ARG A 70 2.56 12.10 6.40
N GLY A 71 2.93 10.85 6.60
CA GLY A 71 2.97 10.22 7.90
C GLY A 71 3.49 8.80 7.83
N CYS A 72 3.66 8.20 9.01
CA CYS A 72 4.06 6.81 9.15
C CYS A 72 3.11 6.11 10.14
N LEU A 73 2.74 4.87 9.82
CA LEU A 73 1.99 3.96 10.69
C LEU A 73 2.75 2.66 10.86
N THR A 74 2.52 1.98 11.98
CA THR A 74 2.87 0.56 12.10
C THR A 74 1.78 -0.30 11.46
N GLU A 75 2.12 -1.55 11.13
CA GLU A 75 1.14 -2.57 10.71
C GLU A 75 -0.01 -2.69 11.72
N SER A 76 0.28 -2.69 13.02
CA SER A 76 -0.75 -2.76 14.08
C SER A 76 -1.68 -1.55 14.05
N ALA A 77 -1.14 -0.33 13.95
CA ALA A 77 -1.95 0.89 13.88
C ALA A 77 -2.86 0.90 12.64
N PHE A 78 -2.36 0.44 11.49
CA PHE A 78 -3.20 0.23 10.30
C PHE A 78 -4.33 -0.76 10.58
N GLY A 79 -4.01 -1.91 11.18
CA GLY A 79 -4.99 -2.93 11.56
C GLY A 79 -6.08 -2.37 12.47
N ASP A 80 -5.72 -1.58 13.48
CA ASP A 80 -6.66 -0.96 14.42
C ASP A 80 -7.53 0.10 13.75
N ILE A 81 -6.95 0.99 12.95
CA ILE A 81 -7.66 2.07 12.25
C ILE A 81 -8.66 1.50 11.23
N PHE A 82 -8.27 0.47 10.48
CA PHE A 82 -9.10 -0.11 9.42
C PHE A 82 -9.82 -1.40 9.83
N ALA A 83 -9.87 -1.74 11.12
CA ALA A 83 -10.41 -3.02 11.61
C ALA A 83 -11.79 -3.38 11.01
N ARG A 84 -12.71 -2.40 10.94
CA ARG A 84 -14.05 -2.61 10.37
C ARG A 84 -14.02 -2.84 8.85
N TYR A 85 -13.19 -2.10 8.14
CA TYR A 85 -13.01 -2.26 6.70
C TYR A 85 -12.44 -3.64 6.37
N LEU A 86 -11.37 -4.05 7.10
CA LEU A 86 -10.72 -5.34 6.92
C LEU A 86 -11.69 -6.49 7.19
N LEU A 87 -12.48 -6.42 8.27
CA LEU A 87 -13.50 -7.43 8.60
C LEU A 87 -14.50 -7.68 7.45
N TRP A 88 -14.87 -6.64 6.71
CA TRP A 88 -15.90 -6.74 5.66
C TRP A 88 -15.33 -7.03 4.27
N GLN A 89 -14.16 -6.49 3.95
CA GLN A 89 -13.59 -6.60 2.61
C GLN A 89 -12.58 -7.74 2.47
N ILE A 90 -12.03 -8.22 3.59
CA ILE A 90 -11.04 -9.29 3.62
C ILE A 90 -11.42 -10.28 4.73
N PRO A 91 -12.53 -11.02 4.58
CA PRO A 91 -12.98 -11.97 5.60
C PRO A 91 -11.95 -13.08 5.85
N ASP A 92 -11.11 -13.38 4.86
CA ASP A 92 -10.01 -14.34 4.96
C ASP A 92 -8.74 -13.77 5.62
N ALA A 93 -8.72 -12.48 5.96
CA ALA A 93 -7.63 -11.87 6.74
C ALA A 93 -7.72 -12.22 8.23
N GLY A 94 -8.06 -13.47 8.56
CA GLY A 94 -7.93 -14.00 9.93
C GLY A 94 -6.48 -14.07 10.45
N GLY A 95 -5.54 -13.47 9.70
CA GLY A 95 -4.14 -13.32 10.04
C GLY A 95 -3.77 -11.94 10.58
N SER A 96 -2.48 -11.67 10.63
CA SER A 96 -1.90 -10.43 11.11
C SER A 96 -2.23 -9.25 10.18
N PRO A 97 -2.12 -7.98 10.64
CA PRO A 97 -2.29 -6.82 9.77
C PRO A 97 -1.37 -6.81 8.53
N ALA A 98 -0.20 -7.46 8.62
CA ALA A 98 0.73 -7.63 7.49
C ALA A 98 0.13 -8.52 6.37
N ASP A 99 -0.66 -9.53 6.74
CA ASP A 99 -1.34 -10.40 5.77
C ASP A 99 -2.41 -9.61 5.01
N ALA A 100 -3.18 -8.78 5.72
CA ALA A 100 -4.15 -7.88 5.13
C ALA A 100 -3.50 -6.88 4.16
N LEU A 101 -2.35 -6.29 4.53
CA LEU A 101 -1.59 -5.38 3.66
C LEU A 101 -1.06 -6.09 2.41
N SER A 102 -0.59 -7.34 2.57
CA SER A 102 -0.15 -8.17 1.45
C SER A 102 -1.30 -8.51 0.50
N LEU A 103 -2.48 -8.85 1.03
CA LEU A 103 -3.69 -9.07 0.24
C LEU A 103 -4.14 -7.80 -0.48
N LEU A 104 -4.15 -6.64 0.19
CA LEU A 104 -4.54 -5.36 -0.43
C LEU A 104 -3.57 -4.92 -1.54
N SER A 105 -2.27 -5.14 -1.34
CA SER A 105 -1.24 -4.81 -2.34
C SER A 105 -1.21 -5.75 -3.55
N SER A 106 -1.76 -6.95 -3.40
CA SER A 106 -1.85 -7.97 -4.46
C SER A 106 -3.22 -8.03 -5.12
N SER A 107 -4.25 -7.50 -4.47
CA SER A 107 -5.61 -7.45 -5.02
C SER A 107 -5.65 -6.53 -6.25
N PHE A 108 -6.14 -7.11 -7.37
CA PHE A 108 -6.38 -6.54 -8.71
C PHE A 108 -5.21 -6.50 -9.69
#